data_AF-A0AAX3LPU5-F1
#
_entry.id   AF-A0AAX3LPU5-F1
#
_cell.length_a   1.000
_cell.length_b   1.000
_cell.length_c   1.000
_cell.angle_alpha   90.00
_cell.angle_beta   90.00
_cell.angle_gamma   90.00
#
_symmetry.space_group_name_H-M   'P 1'
#
loop_
_entity.id
_entity.type
_entity.pdbx_description
1 polymer ?
#
loop_
_entity_poly.entity_id
_entity_poly.type
_entity_poly.pdbx_seq_one_letter_code
_entity_poly.pdbx_strand_id
1 'polypeptide(L)'
;MSILIYEPDPLVCSDINETLSAAFPQSQIEVLESFDLSALVNNVNDTEFAVLSLRREQLQQHLSELSNLQEWFPIICIMNDTPRLAKVGERLKFITRPFSSSNLLAAVNGALSDPRLCQPEMP
;
A
#
# COMPACT_ATOMS: atom_id res chain seq x y z
N MET A 1 -3.55 -13.07 -7.66
CA MET A 1 -3.32 -11.63 -7.51
C MET A 1 -4.26 -11.13 -6.43
N SER A 2 -3.71 -10.77 -5.29
CA SER A 2 -4.41 -10.33 -4.08
C SER A 2 -4.05 -8.90 -3.75
N ILE A 3 -4.99 -8.19 -3.15
CA ILE A 3 -4.82 -6.85 -2.60
C ILE A 3 -4.67 -7.02 -1.10
N LEU A 4 -3.56 -6.54 -0.56
CA LEU A 4 -3.29 -6.61 0.87
C LEU A 4 -3.75 -5.32 1.56
N ILE A 5 -4.53 -5.46 2.62
CA ILE A 5 -4.97 -4.33 3.45
C ILE A 5 -4.43 -4.53 4.86
N TYR A 6 -3.76 -3.51 5.39
CA TYR A 6 -3.56 -3.38 6.83
C TYR A 6 -4.25 -2.11 7.32
N GLU A 7 -5.28 -2.24 8.15
CA GLU A 7 -5.94 -1.12 8.80
C GLU A 7 -6.40 -1.53 10.21
N PRO A 8 -5.85 -0.93 11.28
CA PRO A 8 -6.23 -1.28 12.65
C PRO A 8 -7.64 -0.82 13.06
N ASP A 9 -8.22 0.17 12.39
CA ASP A 9 -9.60 0.59 12.63
C ASP A 9 -10.59 -0.23 11.79
N PRO A 10 -11.47 -1.05 12.39
CA PRO A 10 -12.34 -1.96 11.64
C PRO A 10 -13.34 -1.24 10.74
N LEU A 11 -13.77 -0.01 11.09
CA LEU A 11 -14.70 0.75 10.26
C LEU A 11 -13.98 1.26 9.01
N VAL A 12 -12.79 1.85 9.20
CA VAL A 12 -11.97 2.32 8.08
C VAL A 12 -11.53 1.13 7.21
N CYS A 13 -11.23 -0.02 7.82
CA CYS A 13 -10.88 -1.23 7.09
C CYS A 13 -12.04 -1.71 6.20
N SER A 14 -13.27 -1.66 6.71
CA SER A 14 -14.47 -1.98 5.95
C SER A 14 -14.63 -1.02 4.77
N ASP A 15 -14.49 0.28 4.98
CA ASP A 15 -14.61 1.30 3.92
C ASP A 15 -13.56 1.12 2.82
N ILE A 16 -12.31 0.83 3.19
CA ILE A 16 -11.23 0.52 2.25
C ILE A 16 -11.58 -0.75 1.46
N ASN A 17 -11.97 -1.83 2.16
CA ASN A 17 -12.30 -3.10 1.54
C ASN A 17 -13.46 -2.98 0.54
N GLU A 18 -14.54 -2.30 0.92
CA GLU A 18 -15.68 -2.03 0.02
C GLU A 18 -15.26 -1.23 -1.21
N THR A 19 -14.48 -0.17 -1.00
CA THR A 19 -13.97 0.68 -2.09
C THR A 19 -13.12 -0.11 -3.07
N LEU A 20 -12.19 -0.95 -2.57
CA LEU A 20 -11.28 -1.73 -3.40
C LEU A 20 -11.99 -2.92 -4.05
N SER A 21 -12.89 -3.61 -3.35
CA SER A 21 -13.71 -4.69 -3.91
C SER A 21 -14.53 -4.22 -5.11
N ALA A 22 -15.10 -3.01 -5.01
CA ALA A 22 -15.88 -2.43 -6.09
C ALA A 22 -15.03 -2.04 -7.31
N ALA A 23 -13.81 -1.52 -7.07
CA ALA A 23 -12.91 -1.08 -8.13
C ALA A 23 -12.14 -2.25 -8.79
N PHE A 24 -11.85 -3.30 -8.03
CA PHE A 24 -11.05 -4.47 -8.43
C PHE A 24 -11.84 -5.77 -8.19
N PRO A 25 -12.97 -6.00 -8.89
CA PRO A 25 -13.89 -7.11 -8.60
C PRO A 25 -13.33 -8.51 -8.91
N GLN A 26 -12.17 -8.61 -9.55
CA GLN A 26 -11.50 -9.87 -9.87
C GLN A 26 -10.35 -10.18 -8.91
N SER A 27 -9.97 -9.23 -8.05
CA SER A 27 -8.85 -9.37 -7.13
C SER A 27 -9.34 -9.91 -5.80
N GLN A 28 -8.60 -10.85 -5.23
CA GLN A 28 -8.85 -11.29 -3.86
C GLN A 28 -8.39 -10.21 -2.89
N ILE A 29 -9.12 -9.94 -1.82
CA ILE A 29 -8.68 -9.01 -0.78
C ILE A 29 -8.31 -9.79 0.47
N GLU A 30 -7.09 -9.57 0.97
CA GLU A 30 -6.60 -10.15 2.21
C GLU A 30 -6.34 -9.04 3.22
N VAL A 31 -6.98 -9.15 4.39
CA VAL A 31 -6.82 -8.20 5.49
C VAL A 31 -5.83 -8.76 6.49
N LEU A 32 -4.75 -8.01 6.74
CA LEU A 32 -3.75 -8.33 7.73
C LEU A 32 -4.25 -7.91 9.12
N GLU A 33 -4.37 -8.86 10.04
CA GLU A 33 -4.80 -8.60 11.43
C GLU A 33 -3.79 -7.75 12.22
N SER A 34 -2.51 -7.79 11.82
CA SER A 34 -1.44 -7.01 12.42
C SER A 34 -0.46 -6.54 11.36
N PHE A 35 0.30 -5.49 11.66
CA PHE A 35 1.33 -5.04 10.75
C PHE A 35 2.51 -6.02 10.80
N ASP A 36 2.63 -6.85 9.77
CA ASP A 36 3.70 -7.83 9.64
C ASP A 36 4.31 -7.75 8.23
N LEU A 37 5.55 -7.25 8.16
CA LEU A 37 6.31 -7.22 6.92
C LEU A 37 6.62 -8.62 6.37
N SER A 38 6.76 -9.62 7.23
CA SER A 38 7.06 -10.98 6.77
C SER A 38 5.89 -11.56 5.98
N ALA A 39 4.66 -11.25 6.36
CA ALA A 39 3.47 -11.58 5.59
C ALA A 39 3.46 -10.88 4.22
N LEU A 40 3.83 -9.60 4.17
CA LEU A 40 3.98 -8.84 2.91
C LEU A 40 5.04 -9.46 2.00
N VAL A 41 6.19 -9.88 2.53
CA VAL A 41 7.28 -10.51 1.78
C VAL A 41 6.86 -11.89 1.25
N ASN A 42 6.21 -12.72 2.08
CA ASN A 42 5.82 -14.07 1.69
C ASN A 42 4.79 -14.08 0.54
N ASN A 43 3.99 -13.02 0.44
CA ASN A 43 2.95 -12.88 -0.57
C ASN A 43 3.39 -12.05 -1.80
N VAL A 44 4.66 -11.64 -1.90
CA VAL A 44 5.17 -10.76 -2.97
C VAL A 44 4.72 -11.19 -4.38
N ASN A 45 4.83 -12.49 -4.69
CA ASN A 45 4.55 -12.98 -6.05
C ASN A 45 3.06 -13.04 -6.40
N ASP A 46 2.18 -12.98 -5.40
CA ASP A 46 0.73 -13.01 -5.60
C ASP A 46 0.08 -11.67 -5.25
N THR A 47 0.83 -10.66 -4.80
CA THR A 47 0.30 -9.35 -4.41
C THR A 47 0.21 -8.42 -5.61
N GLU A 48 -0.99 -7.90 -5.89
CA GLU A 48 -1.22 -6.88 -6.91
C GLU A 48 -0.81 -5.49 -6.42
N PHE A 49 -1.21 -5.14 -5.20
CA PHE A 49 -0.77 -3.95 -4.46
C PHE A 49 -1.13 -4.06 -2.98
N ALA A 50 -0.53 -3.21 -2.14
CA ALA A 50 -0.82 -3.13 -0.72
C ALA A 50 -1.29 -1.74 -0.29
N VAL A 51 -2.29 -1.69 0.59
CA VAL A 51 -2.77 -0.49 1.28
C VAL A 51 -2.52 -0.65 2.77
N LEU A 52 -1.63 0.18 3.31
CA LEU A 52 -1.08 0.03 4.66
C LEU A 52 -1.34 1.30 5.49
N SER A 53 -2.20 1.20 6.49
CA SER A 53 -2.41 2.28 7.47
C SER A 53 -1.36 2.22 8.56
N LEU A 54 -0.37 3.11 8.48
CA LEU A 54 0.80 3.09 9.34
C LEU A 54 0.82 4.29 10.30
N ARG A 55 1.36 4.06 11.48
CA ARG A 55 1.82 5.13 12.36
C ARG A 55 3.19 5.63 11.92
N ARG A 56 3.56 6.84 12.35
CA ARG A 56 4.86 7.44 12.01
C ARG A 56 6.03 6.56 12.47
N GLU A 57 5.90 5.96 13.65
CA GLU A 57 6.93 5.10 14.24
C GLU A 57 7.13 3.82 13.41
N GLN A 58 6.03 3.19 12.99
CA GLN A 58 6.06 2.00 12.13
C GLN A 58 6.69 2.33 10.78
N LEU A 59 6.28 3.44 10.15
CA LEU A 59 6.87 3.89 8.88
C LEU A 59 8.38 4.13 9.03
N GLN A 60 8.83 4.78 10.10
CA GLN A 60 10.25 5.05 10.31
C GLN A 60 11.05 3.78 10.56
N GLN A 61 10.50 2.84 11.33
CA GLN A 61 11.15 1.58 11.64
C GLN A 61 11.31 0.69 10.39
N HIS A 62 10.37 0.78 9.46
CA HIS A 62 10.25 -0.14 8.32
C HIS A 62 10.42 0.53 6.96
N LEU A 63 10.91 1.77 6.92
CA LEU A 63 10.98 2.58 5.70
C LEU A 63 11.82 1.90 4.63
N SER A 64 12.97 1.34 5.02
CA SER A 64 13.91 0.71 4.09
C SER A 64 13.29 -0.54 3.46
N GLU A 65 12.65 -1.38 4.27
CA GLU A 65 11.99 -2.60 3.83
C GLU A 65 10.80 -2.30 2.92
N LEU A 66 9.94 -1.36 3.30
CA LEU A 66 8.82 -0.91 2.45
C LEU A 66 9.33 -0.31 1.13
N SER A 67 10.44 0.43 1.19
CA SER A 67 11.05 1.02 -0.01
C SER A 67 11.70 -0.01 -0.93
N ASN A 68 12.09 -1.18 -0.40
CA ASN A 68 12.57 -2.29 -1.22
C ASN A 68 11.40 -3.11 -1.77
N LEU A 69 10.36 -3.34 -0.97
CA LEU A 69 9.17 -4.08 -1.38
C LEU A 69 8.38 -3.37 -2.48
N GLN A 70 8.34 -2.03 -2.48
CA GLN A 70 7.62 -1.26 -3.51
C GLN A 70 8.17 -1.49 -4.94
N GLU A 71 9.39 -2.03 -5.07
CA GLU A 71 9.98 -2.37 -6.38
C GLU A 71 9.33 -3.63 -6.98
N TRP A 72 8.69 -4.45 -6.15
CA TRP A 72 8.02 -5.69 -6.57
C TRP A 72 6.54 -5.48 -6.84
N PHE A 73 5.87 -4.71 -5.98
CA PHE A 73 4.46 -4.35 -6.15
C PHE A 73 4.18 -2.97 -5.53
N PRO A 74 3.18 -2.22 -6.02
CA PRO A 74 2.87 -0.90 -5.49
C PRO A 74 2.40 -0.93 -4.02
N ILE A 75 2.91 0.01 -3.23
CA ILE A 75 2.56 0.19 -1.81
C ILE A 75 1.99 1.60 -1.60
N ILE A 76 0.81 1.65 -0.99
CA ILE A 76 0.11 2.88 -0.62
C ILE A 76 0.03 2.94 0.91
N CYS A 77 0.64 3.97 1.50
CA CYS A 77 0.66 4.20 2.94
C CYS A 77 -0.39 5.24 3.35
N ILE A 78 -1.34 4.86 4.20
CA ILE A 78 -2.29 5.78 4.84
C ILE A 78 -1.69 6.25 6.18
N MET A 79 -1.63 7.56 6.38
CA MET A 79 -0.99 8.19 7.53
C MET A 79 -1.92 9.25 8.15
N ASN A 80 -1.71 9.60 9.42
CA ASN A 80 -2.39 10.76 10.01
C ASN A 80 -1.85 12.10 9.50
N ASP A 81 -0.56 12.16 9.17
CA ASP A 81 0.12 13.35 8.65
C ASP A 81 1.02 12.98 7.48
N THR A 82 1.30 13.92 6.58
CA THR A 82 2.30 13.73 5.53
C THR A 82 3.68 13.54 6.17
N PRO A 83 4.35 12.40 5.96
CA PRO A 83 5.66 12.17 6.56
C PRO A 83 6.70 13.06 5.88
N ARG A 84 7.53 13.74 6.68
CA ARG A 84 8.70 14.48 6.17
C ARG A 84 9.82 13.48 5.92
N LEU A 85 9.74 12.73 4.83
CA LEU A 85 10.77 11.77 4.46
C LEU A 85 11.90 12.48 3.71
N ALA A 86 13.14 12.09 4.00
CA ALA A 86 14.26 12.40 3.11
C ALA A 86 14.04 11.70 1.76
N LYS A 87 14.76 12.12 0.69
CA LYS A 87 14.62 11.67 -0.71
C LYS A 87 14.38 10.16 -0.94
N VAL A 88 14.80 9.30 -0.01
CA VAL A 88 14.57 7.84 0.00
C VAL A 88 13.07 7.48 -0.05
N GLY A 89 12.16 8.35 0.43
CA GLY A 89 10.71 8.12 0.45
C GLY A 89 9.91 8.65 -0.75
N GLU A 90 10.54 9.13 -1.83
CA GLU A 90 9.82 9.79 -2.95
C GLU A 90 8.92 8.84 -3.76
N ARG A 91 9.11 7.52 -3.64
CA ARG A 91 8.37 6.50 -4.41
C ARG A 91 7.11 5.99 -3.69
N LEU A 92 7.15 5.88 -2.37
CA LEU A 92 6.00 5.45 -1.59
C LEU A 92 4.86 6.45 -1.77
N LYS A 93 3.66 5.95 -2.11
CA LYS A 93 2.48 6.79 -2.22
C LYS A 93 1.86 6.97 -0.84
N PHE A 94 1.56 8.20 -0.48
CA PHE A 94 0.96 8.52 0.80
C PHE A 94 -0.43 9.11 0.63
N ILE A 95 -1.35 8.69 1.50
CA ILE A 95 -2.64 9.32 1.70
C ILE A 95 -2.70 9.79 3.16
N THR A 96 -3.14 11.01 3.40
CA THR A 96 -3.37 11.52 4.76
C THR A 96 -4.83 11.36 5.15
N ARG A 97 -5.09 10.98 6.41
CA ARG A 97 -6.43 11.03 6.99
C ARG A 97 -6.86 12.48 7.27
N PRO A 98 -8.15 12.82 7.16
CA PRO A 98 -9.22 11.99 6.60
C PRO A 98 -9.07 11.87 5.06
N PHE A 99 -9.49 10.74 4.50
CA PHE A 99 -9.49 10.50 3.07
C PHE A 99 -10.86 9.99 2.59
N SER A 100 -11.11 10.14 1.29
CA SER A 100 -12.30 9.62 0.61
C SER A 100 -11.96 8.41 -0.25
N SER A 101 -12.96 7.63 -0.66
CA SER A 101 -12.80 6.55 -1.63
C SER A 101 -12.17 7.03 -2.94
N SER A 102 -12.53 8.23 -3.41
CA SER A 102 -11.93 8.82 -4.61
C SER A 102 -10.43 9.12 -4.42
N ASN A 103 -10.03 9.61 -3.25
CA ASN A 103 -8.63 9.86 -2.94
C ASN A 103 -7.83 8.54 -2.86
N LEU A 104 -8.42 7.50 -2.27
CA LEU A 104 -7.83 6.16 -2.23
C LEU A 104 -7.62 5.59 -3.63
N LEU A 105 -8.65 5.60 -4.47
CA LEU A 105 -8.55 5.08 -5.84
C LEU A 105 -7.58 5.90 -6.70
N ALA A 106 -7.53 7.22 -6.54
CA ALA A 106 -6.57 8.05 -7.25
C ALA A 106 -5.12 7.69 -6.87
N ALA A 107 -4.85 7.45 -5.59
CA ALA A 107 -3.52 7.04 -5.13
C ALA A 107 -3.16 5.62 -5.61
N VAL A 108 -4.10 4.67 -5.54
CA VAL A 108 -3.91 3.30 -6.03
C VAL A 108 -3.64 3.30 -7.53
N ASN A 109 -4.46 3.97 -8.33
CA ASN A 109 -4.27 4.09 -9.78
C ASN A 109 -2.94 4.78 -10.13
N GLY A 110 -2.57 5.80 -9.36
CA GLY A 110 -1.28 6.48 -9.49
C GLY A 110 -0.08 5.60 -9.14
N ALA A 111 -0.25 4.62 -8.25
CA ALA A 111 0.77 3.63 -7.91
C ALA A 111 0.88 2.53 -8.97
N LEU A 112 -0.26 2.00 -9.43
CA LEU A 112 -0.34 0.98 -10.48
C LEU A 112 0.14 1.49 -11.85
N SER A 113 0.00 2.78 -12.11
CA SER A 113 0.47 3.41 -13.36
C SER A 113 1.96 3.77 -13.33
N ASP A 114 2.72 3.41 -12.28
CA ASP A 114 4.15 3.71 -12.24
C ASP A 114 4.90 2.87 -13.30
N PRO A 115 5.46 3.48 -14.35
CA PRO A 115 6.08 2.75 -15.46
C PRO A 115 7.34 1.98 -15.05
N ARG A 116 7.88 2.22 -13.84
CA ARG A 116 9.05 1.50 -13.33
C ARG A 116 8.72 0.08 -12.87
N LEU A 117 7.47 -0.17 -12.45
CA LEU A 117 6.98 -1.53 -12.20
C LEU A 117 6.89 -2.37 -13.48
N CYS A 118 6.86 -1.71 -14.65
CA CYS A 118 6.89 -2.34 -15.96
C CYS A 118 8.30 -2.41 -16.57
N GLN A 119 9.37 -2.07 -15.83
CA GLN A 119 10.74 -2.28 -16.31
C GLN A 119 11.20 -3.68 -15.92
N PRO A 120 11.17 -4.67 -16.83
CA PRO A 120 11.95 -5.87 -16.61
C PRO A 120 13.41 -5.46 -16.59
N GLU A 121 14.06 -5.60 -15.44
CA GLU A 121 15.52 -5.62 -15.41
C GLU A 121 15.99 -6.84 -16.20
N MET A 122 16.40 -6.61 -17.44
CA MET A 122 17.40 -7.42 -18.15
C MET A 122 18.31 -6.43 -18.89
N PRO A 123 19.63 -6.53 -18.70
CA PRO A 123 20.40 -7.66 -19.23
C PRO A 123 21.31 -8.38 -18.23
#